data_AF-A0A5B9W9T3-F1
#
_entry.id   AF-A0A5B9W9T3-F1
#
_cell.length_a   1.000
_cell.length_b   1.000
_cell.length_c   1.000
_cell.angle_alpha   90.00
_cell.angle_beta   90.00
_cell.angle_gamma   90.00
#
_symmetry.space_group_name_H-M   'P 1'
#
loop_
_entity.id
_entity.type
_entity.pdbx_description
1 polymer ?
#
loop_
_entity_poly.entity_id
_entity_poly.type
_entity_poly.pdbx_seq_one_letter_code
_entity_poly.pdbx_strand_id
1 'polypeptide(L)'
;MGRECEVSGKKTSFGNHKTERGKAKYLGGVGKKTTGISRRTFKPNLQWIHVWLPNGTTRYVRVATSVIRTGQLTLEVDGKVQTFPLIKASKGSQKARKENKNLYPI
;
A
#
# COMPACT_ATOMS: atom_id res chain seq x y z
N MET A 1 1.30 -16.76 -2.39
CA MET A 1 1.92 -15.44 -2.70
C MET A 1 0.83 -14.39 -2.95
N GLY A 2 0.30 -13.78 -1.89
CA GLY A 2 -0.81 -12.82 -1.98
C GLY A 2 -0.34 -11.40 -2.29
N ARG A 3 -1.17 -10.58 -2.95
CA ARG A 3 -1.01 -9.13 -3.02
C ARG A 3 -1.29 -8.51 -1.64
N GLU A 4 -0.26 -8.41 -0.83
CA GLU A 4 -0.27 -7.89 0.54
C GLU A 4 0.79 -6.79 0.72
N CYS A 5 0.42 -5.74 1.45
CA CYS A 5 1.34 -4.69 1.87
C CYS A 5 2.12 -5.13 3.10
N GLU A 6 3.45 -5.06 3.05
CA GLU A 6 4.34 -5.44 4.16
C GLU A 6 4.18 -4.54 5.40
N VAL A 7 3.73 -3.29 5.22
CA VAL A 7 3.57 -2.31 6.31
C VAL A 7 2.17 -2.33 6.91
N SER A 8 1.14 -2.36 6.07
CA SER A 8 -0.26 -2.15 6.49
C SER A 8 -1.12 -3.41 6.45
N GLY A 9 -0.57 -4.55 6.00
CA GLY A 9 -1.31 -5.80 5.85
C GLY A 9 -2.46 -5.73 4.82
N LYS A 10 -2.56 -4.64 4.04
CA LYS A 10 -3.62 -4.47 3.03
C LYS A 10 -3.54 -5.59 2.01
N LYS A 11 -4.57 -6.42 2.02
CA LYS A 11 -4.73 -7.57 1.12
C LYS A 11 -5.88 -7.38 0.14
N THR A 12 -5.91 -8.22 -0.87
CA THR A 12 -7.04 -8.26 -1.79
C THR A 12 -8.29 -8.73 -1.03
N SER A 13 -9.35 -7.93 -1.09
CA SER A 13 -10.64 -8.29 -0.50
C SER A 13 -11.64 -8.64 -1.59
N PHE A 14 -12.68 -9.37 -1.22
CA PHE A 14 -13.75 -9.74 -2.13
C PHE A 14 -15.01 -8.96 -1.78
N GLY A 15 -15.82 -8.68 -2.78
CA GLY A 15 -17.17 -8.24 -2.57
C GLY A 15 -18.01 -8.46 -3.81
N ASN A 16 -19.21 -7.89 -3.82
CA ASN A 16 -20.14 -8.08 -4.92
C ASN A 16 -20.28 -6.79 -5.74
N HIS A 17 -20.56 -6.96 -7.02
CA HIS A 17 -21.08 -5.93 -7.90
C HIS A 17 -22.60 -6.09 -7.93
N LYS A 18 -23.31 -5.08 -7.44
CA LYS A 18 -24.77 -5.06 -7.39
C LYS A 18 -25.27 -4.17 -8.52
N THR A 19 -26.04 -4.75 -9.43
CA THR A 19 -26.75 -3.97 -10.46
C THR A 19 -28.17 -3.72 -9.96
N GLU A 20 -28.57 -2.46 -9.85
CA GLU A 20 -29.89 -2.03 -9.41
C GLU A 20 -30.61 -1.26 -10.52
N ARG A 21 -31.93 -1.44 -10.62
CA ARG A 21 -32.82 -0.69 -11.52
C ARG A 21 -33.89 0.05 -10.74
N GLY A 22 -34.42 1.13 -11.34
CA GLY A 22 -35.49 1.93 -10.78
C GLY A 22 -35.00 3.08 -9.88
N LYS A 23 -35.91 4.01 -9.59
CA LYS A 23 -35.64 5.17 -8.74
C LYS A 23 -35.78 4.78 -7.26
N ALA A 24 -34.90 5.31 -6.42
CA ALA A 24 -34.97 5.04 -4.98
C ALA A 24 -36.26 5.60 -4.36
N LYS A 25 -36.77 4.93 -3.32
CA LYS A 25 -38.01 5.35 -2.65
C LYS A 25 -37.91 6.76 -2.06
N TYR A 26 -36.76 7.11 -1.49
CA TYR A 26 -36.50 8.44 -0.93
C TYR A 26 -36.52 9.57 -1.98
N LEU A 27 -36.40 9.24 -3.28
CA LEU A 27 -36.50 10.21 -4.36
C LEU A 27 -37.92 10.25 -4.97
N GLY A 28 -38.93 9.72 -4.26
CA GLY A 28 -40.31 9.62 -4.74
C GLY A 28 -40.54 8.54 -5.80
N GLY A 29 -39.63 7.56 -5.92
CA GLY A 29 -39.81 6.39 -6.77
C GLY A 29 -40.51 5.24 -6.05
N VAL A 30 -40.93 4.22 -6.80
CA VAL A 30 -41.51 2.98 -6.22
C VAL A 30 -40.45 2.18 -5.43
N GLY A 31 -39.18 2.24 -5.86
CA GLY A 31 -38.05 1.58 -5.20
C GLY A 31 -37.04 1.00 -6.19
N LYS A 32 -35.81 0.81 -5.71
CA LYS A 32 -34.75 0.12 -6.46
C LYS A 32 -34.92 -1.39 -6.36
N LYS A 33 -34.73 -2.10 -7.48
CA LYS A 33 -34.71 -3.57 -7.54
C LYS A 33 -33.34 -4.07 -7.99
N THR A 34 -32.81 -5.07 -7.30
CA THR A 34 -31.56 -5.73 -7.67
C THR A 34 -31.80 -6.65 -8.85
N THR A 35 -31.12 -6.44 -9.97
CA THR A 35 -31.21 -7.31 -11.16
C THR A 35 -30.12 -8.35 -11.24
N GLY A 36 -28.97 -8.10 -10.62
CA GLY A 36 -27.85 -9.02 -10.69
C GLY A 36 -26.87 -8.78 -9.57
N ILE A 37 -26.25 -9.88 -9.14
CA ILE A 37 -25.18 -9.90 -8.14
C ILE A 37 -24.07 -10.76 -8.72
N SER A 38 -22.91 -10.17 -9.00
CA SER A 38 -21.72 -10.89 -9.43
C SER A 38 -20.57 -10.65 -8.44
N ARG A 39 -19.62 -11.60 -8.34
CA ARG A 39 -18.44 -11.43 -7.48
C ARG A 39 -17.41 -10.52 -8.15
N ARG A 40 -16.76 -9.67 -7.36
CA ARG A 40 -15.62 -8.84 -7.76
C ARG A 40 -14.50 -8.88 -6.73
N THR A 41 -13.30 -8.51 -7.18
CA THR A 41 -12.12 -8.38 -6.32
C THR A 41 -11.74 -6.91 -6.16
N PHE A 42 -11.49 -6.49 -4.92
CA PHE A 42 -10.91 -5.19 -4.62
C PHE A 42 -9.41 -5.38 -4.38
N LYS A 43 -8.63 -4.91 -5.34
CA LYS A 43 -7.18 -5.02 -5.30
C LYS A 43 -6.60 -3.72 -4.71
N PRO A 44 -5.80 -3.78 -3.63
CA PRO A 44 -5.08 -2.60 -3.17
C PRO A 44 -4.07 -2.14 -4.23
N ASN A 45 -3.88 -0.83 -4.37
CA ASN A 45 -2.83 -0.26 -5.20
C ASN A 45 -1.49 -0.43 -4.47
N LEU A 46 -0.79 -1.51 -4.78
CA LEU A 46 0.52 -1.86 -4.24
C LEU A 46 1.59 -1.47 -5.25
N GLN A 47 2.68 -0.89 -4.76
CA GLN A 47 3.83 -0.49 -5.56
C GLN A 47 5.11 -1.07 -4.96
N TRP A 48 6.05 -1.41 -5.82
CA TRP A 48 7.40 -1.81 -5.43
C TRP A 48 8.23 -0.55 -5.24
N ILE A 49 8.87 -0.43 -4.09
CA ILE A 49 9.73 0.71 -3.76
C ILE A 49 11.04 0.18 -3.21
N HIS A 50 12.11 0.83 -3.62
CA HIS A 50 13.44 0.61 -3.08
C HIS A 50 13.67 1.60 -1.93
N VAL A 51 13.82 1.11 -0.70
CA VAL A 51 13.82 1.91 0.52
C VAL A 51 15.08 1.67 1.35
N TRP A 52 15.55 2.73 2.00
CA TRP A 52 16.59 2.65 3.03
C TRP A 52 15.99 2.25 4.36
N LEU A 53 16.68 1.36 5.06
CA LEU A 53 16.30 0.90 6.39
C LEU A 53 17.14 1.60 7.48
N PRO A 54 16.61 1.71 8.71
CA PRO A 54 17.28 1.11 9.85
C PRO A 54 18.77 1.33 10.05
N ASN A 55 19.42 0.38 9.41
CA ASN A 55 20.72 -0.16 9.63
C ASN A 55 21.61 0.12 8.41
N GLY A 56 21.20 1.04 7.53
CA GLY A 56 21.92 1.38 6.30
C GLY A 56 21.82 0.33 5.20
N THR A 57 20.97 -0.69 5.35
CA THR A 57 20.66 -1.63 4.28
C THR A 57 19.54 -1.10 3.39
N THR A 58 19.51 -1.55 2.14
CA THR A 58 18.45 -1.20 1.19
C THR A 58 17.64 -2.44 0.85
N ARG A 59 16.31 -2.30 0.79
CA ARG A 59 15.41 -3.41 0.49
C ARG A 59 14.32 -2.97 -0.48
N TYR A 60 13.89 -3.90 -1.33
CA TYR A 60 12.65 -3.74 -2.10
C TYR A 60 11.47 -4.18 -1.22
N VAL A 61 10.51 -3.28 -1.05
CA VAL A 61 9.32 -3.53 -0.23
C VAL A 61 8.09 -3.26 -1.09
N ARG A 62 7.09 -4.13 -0.98
CA ARG A 62 5.79 -3.95 -1.61
C ARG A 62 4.85 -3.19 -0.67
N VAL A 63 4.61 -1.93 -1.00
CA VAL A 63 3.91 -0.98 -0.13
C VAL A 63 2.63 -0.47 -0.80
N ALA A 64 1.57 -0.28 -0.03
CA ALA A 64 0.35 0.35 -0.52
C ALA A 64 0.56 1.85 -0.75
N THR A 65 0.01 2.41 -1.82
CA THR A 65 0.17 3.84 -2.14
C THR A 65 -0.31 4.77 -1.03
N SER A 66 -1.26 4.35 -0.19
CA SER A 66 -1.67 5.12 0.99
C SER A 66 -0.53 5.33 2.00
N VAL A 67 0.31 4.31 2.19
CA VAL A 67 1.45 4.36 3.11
C VAL A 67 2.57 5.22 2.52
N ILE A 68 2.78 5.13 1.20
CA ILE A 68 3.70 6.01 0.47
C ILE A 68 3.31 7.48 0.68
N ARG A 69 2.01 7.77 0.62
CA ARG A 69 1.49 9.12 0.81
C ARG A 69 1.72 9.64 2.24
N THR A 70 1.62 8.79 3.26
CA THR A 70 1.92 9.16 4.65
C THR A 70 3.42 9.35 4.88
N GLY A 71 4.28 8.73 4.07
CA GLY A 71 5.73 8.91 4.14
C GLY A 71 6.38 8.22 5.35
N GLN A 72 5.66 7.33 6.04
CA GLN A 72 6.17 6.55 7.16
C GLN A 72 6.10 5.06 6.85
N LEU A 73 7.15 4.33 7.18
CA LEU A 73 7.23 2.88 7.06
C LEU A 73 7.38 2.27 8.45
N THR A 74 6.47 1.36 8.78
CA THR A 74 6.58 0.49 9.95
C THR A 74 7.01 -0.89 9.46
N LEU A 75 8.27 -1.24 9.69
CA LEU A 75 8.85 -2.52 9.29
C LEU A 75 9.64 -3.10 10.46
N GLU A 76 9.75 -4.42 10.47
CA GLU A 76 10.65 -5.11 11.37
C GLU A 76 12.08 -5.02 10.83
N VAL A 77 12.97 -4.43 11.62
CA VAL A 77 14.39 -4.28 11.31
C VAL A 77 15.19 -4.77 12.52
N ASP A 78 16.09 -5.72 12.28
CA ASP A 78 16.96 -6.33 13.29
C ASP A 78 16.19 -6.85 14.54
N GLY A 79 15.03 -7.48 14.31
CA GLY A 79 14.18 -8.07 15.35
C GLY A 79 13.32 -7.08 16.14
N LYS A 80 13.28 -5.81 15.73
CA LYS A 80 12.43 -4.77 16.35
C LYS A 80 11.51 -4.13 15.31
N VAL A 81 10.24 -3.94 15.67
CA VAL A 81 9.31 -3.16 14.85
C VAL A 81 9.64 -1.69 15.03
N GLN A 82 10.11 -1.05 13.96
CA GLN A 82 10.48 0.37 13.97
C GLN A 82 9.66 1.14 12.94
N THR A 83 9.29 2.37 13.28
CA THR A 83 8.68 3.32 12.36
C THR A 83 9.69 4.38 11.96
N PHE A 84 9.93 4.54 10.66
CA PHE A 84 10.92 5.46 10.13
C PHE A 84 10.39 6.16 8.86
N PRO A 85 10.94 7.33 8.50
CA PRO A 85 10.52 8.05 7.30
C PRO A 85 10.86 7.26 6.02
N LEU A 86 10.00 7.37 5.02
CA LEU A 86 10.20 6.77 3.71
C LEU A 86 11.30 7.52 2.95
N ILE A 87 12.52 6.99 2.98
CA ILE A 87 13.63 7.48 2.17
C ILE A 87 13.81 6.54 0.97
N LYS A 88 13.56 7.05 -0.24
CA LYS A 88 13.74 6.28 -1.47
C LYS A 88 15.23 6.13 -1.79
N ALA A 89 15.63 4.92 -2.17
CA ALA A 89 16.96 4.68 -2.72
C ALA A 89 16.99 5.05 -4.22
N SER A 90 17.85 6.00 -4.60
CA SER A 90 18.06 6.37 -6.00
C SER A 90 18.82 5.27 -6.77
N LYS A 91 18.58 5.18 -8.10
CA LYS A 91 19.39 4.33 -8.98
C LYS A 91 20.82 4.89 -9.03
N GLY A 92 21.83 4.04 -8.80
CA GLY A 92 23.25 4.44 -8.72
C GLY A 92 23.79 4.67 -7.31
N SER A 93 23.06 4.24 -6.27
CA SER A 93 23.36 4.49 -4.85
C SER A 93 24.72 3.99 -4.34
N GLN A 94 25.53 3.25 -5.12
CA GLN A 94 26.88 2.87 -4.69
C GLN A 94 27.80 4.07 -4.41
N LYS A 95 27.64 5.19 -5.13
CA LYS A 95 28.42 6.42 -4.89
C LYS A 95 27.97 7.12 -3.59
N ALA A 96 26.65 7.26 -3.40
CA ALA A 96 26.05 7.77 -2.16
C ALA A 96 26.36 6.87 -0.94
N ARG A 97 26.50 5.56 -1.15
CA ARG A 97 26.87 4.56 -0.13
C ARG A 97 28.34 4.63 0.29
N LYS A 98 29.22 5.14 -0.58
CA LYS A 98 30.64 5.43 -0.26
C LYS A 98 30.81 6.78 0.46
N GLU A 99 30.04 7.79 0.06
CA GLU A 99 30.10 9.14 0.63
C GLU A 99 29.43 9.22 2.02
N ASN A 100 28.27 8.59 2.21
CA ASN A 100 27.54 8.62 3.48
C ASN A 100 27.86 7.38 4.33
N LYS A 101 29.04 7.36 4.96
CA LYS A 101 29.48 6.31 5.90
C LYS A 101 28.65 6.32 7.19
N ASN A 102 27.45 5.72 7.14
CA ASN A 102 26.39 5.85 8.12
C ASN A 102 25.79 7.24 8.08
N LEU A 103 24.56 7.34 7.61
CA LEU A 103 23.53 8.16 8.22
C LEU A 103 22.31 7.97 7.32
N TYR A 104 21.17 7.79 7.95
CA TYR A 104 19.93 8.24 7.34
C TYR A 104 20.21 9.63 6.77
N PRO A 105 20.14 9.82 5.44
CA PRO A 105 20.17 11.16 4.92
C PRO A 105 18.90 11.82 5.45
N ILE A 106 19.06 12.69 6.45
CA ILE A 106 18.04 13.67 6.82
C ILE A 106 17.86 14.57 5.59
#